data_AF-A0A527GK63-F1
#
_entry.id   AF-A0A527GK63-F1
#
_cell.length_a   1.000
_cell.length_b   1.000
_cell.length_c   1.000
_cell.angle_alpha   90.00
_cell.angle_beta   90.00
_cell.angle_gamma   90.00
#
_symmetry.space_group_name_H-M   'P 1'
#
loop_
_entity.id
_entity.type
_entity.pdbx_description
1 polymer ?
#
loop_
_entity_poly.entity_id
_entity_poly.type
_entity_poly.pdbx_seq_one_letter_code
_entity_poly.pdbx_strand_id
1 'polypeptide(L)'
;ERMVPGTRPGDFAQAMMDLGATICTPRRPRCMLCPLREDCSAVVSGDPEHFPVRLPKADKPQRHGAAFVAVRADGAILLRKRAEKGLLGGMTEVPTTGWTARIDGATTE
;
A
#
# COMPACT_ATOMS: atom_id res chain seq x y z
N GLU A 1 3.93 26.25 13.71
CA GLU A 1 5.36 26.07 14.08
C GLU A 1 6.04 25.22 13.04
N ARG A 2 7.29 25.53 12.65
CA ARG A 2 8.00 24.81 11.56
C ARG A 2 8.78 23.64 12.16
N MET A 3 8.25 22.42 12.04
CA MET A 3 8.89 21.19 12.55
C MET A 3 10.06 20.70 11.69
N VAL A 4 10.06 21.01 10.39
CA VAL A 4 11.14 20.59 9.47
C VAL A 4 12.28 21.60 9.50
N PRO A 5 13.51 21.21 9.88
CA PRO A 5 14.67 22.10 9.88
C PRO A 5 14.92 22.73 8.51
N GLY A 6 15.44 23.97 8.51
CA GLY A 6 15.86 24.65 7.28
C GLY A 6 17.12 24.02 6.66
N THR A 7 17.97 23.41 7.49
CA THR A 7 19.18 22.71 7.10
C THR A 7 18.92 21.20 7.03
N ARG A 8 19.45 20.52 6.01
CA ARG A 8 19.32 19.05 5.83
C ARG A 8 17.88 18.50 5.95
N PRO A 9 16.88 19.09 5.25
CA PRO A 9 15.48 18.63 5.35
C PRO A 9 15.27 17.19 4.87
N GLY A 10 16.11 16.69 3.95
CA GLY A 10 16.07 15.30 3.50
C GLY A 10 16.45 14.31 4.60
N ASP A 11 17.48 14.61 5.40
CA ASP A 11 17.87 13.77 6.53
C ASP A 11 16.79 13.74 7.61
N PHE A 12 16.13 14.87 7.86
CA PHE A 12 14.96 14.90 8.75
C PHE A 12 13.85 13.98 8.26
N ALA A 13 13.50 14.06 6.97
CA ALA A 13 12.46 13.20 6.38
C ALA A 13 12.85 11.72 6.47
N GLN A 14 14.10 11.37 6.17
CA GLN A 14 14.60 10.00 6.27
C GLN A 14 14.58 9.49 7.71
N ALA A 15 15.05 10.29 8.67
CA ALA A 15 15.04 9.92 10.08
C ALA A 15 13.61 9.65 10.59
N MET A 16 12.62 10.43 10.17
CA MET A 16 11.21 10.20 10.53
C MET A 16 10.66 8.91 9.90
N MET A 17 11.03 8.57 8.66
CA MET A 17 10.65 7.31 8.03
C MET A 17 11.30 6.11 8.74
N ASP A 18 12.60 6.19 9.04
CA ASP A 18 13.35 5.13 9.73
C ASP A 18 12.81 4.89 11.15
N LEU A 19 12.45 5.98 11.84
CA LEU A 19 11.78 5.91 13.14
C LEU A 19 10.48 5.12 13.05
N GLY A 20 9.63 5.41 12.07
CA GLY A 20 8.36 4.69 11.84
C GLY A 20 8.55 3.22 11.41
N ALA A 21 9.64 2.93 10.69
CA ALA A 21 9.94 1.58 10.23
C ALA A 21 10.50 0.66 11.33
N THR A 22 11.25 1.21 12.30
CA THR A 22 12.08 0.41 13.22
C THR A 22 11.74 0.55 14.71
N ILE A 23 11.12 1.67 15.13
CA ILE A 23 10.85 2.00 16.53
C ILE A 23 9.37 2.29 16.76
N CYS A 24 8.81 3.28 16.08
CA CYS A 24 7.41 3.70 16.19
C CYS A 24 6.52 2.85 15.27
N THR A 25 6.53 1.53 15.49
CA THR A 25 5.85 0.56 14.64
C THR A 25 4.35 0.46 14.96
N PRO A 26 3.50 0.05 13.99
CA PRO A 26 2.04 -0.04 14.20
C PRO A 26 1.59 -1.03 15.28
N ARG A 27 2.47 -1.93 15.70
CA ARG A 27 2.25 -2.91 16.78
C ARG A 27 3.52 -2.99 17.59
N ARG A 28 3.40 -3.09 18.91
CA ARG A 28 4.52 -3.21 19.86
C ARG A 28 5.66 -2.19 19.60
N PRO A 29 5.36 -0.87 19.58
CA PRO A 29 6.39 0.14 19.37
C PRO A 29 7.45 0.07 20.47
N ARG A 30 8.70 0.27 20.09
CA ARG A 30 9.86 0.19 21.00
C ARG A 30 10.05 1.53 21.74
N CYS A 31 9.00 2.00 22.43
CA CYS A 31 8.96 3.33 23.02
C CYS A 31 10.12 3.62 23.99
N MET A 32 10.64 2.60 24.68
CA MET A 32 11.82 2.72 25.56
C MET A 32 13.11 3.09 24.83
N LEU A 33 13.18 2.86 23.52
CA LEU A 33 14.32 3.21 22.65
C LEU A 33 14.02 4.43 21.78
N CYS A 34 12.83 5.02 21.88
CA CYS A 34 12.42 6.12 21.03
C CYS A 34 13.11 7.42 21.46
N PRO A 35 13.85 8.10 20.56
CA PRO A 35 14.51 9.36 20.88
C PRO A 35 13.52 10.50 21.14
N LEU A 36 12.25 10.34 20.75
CA LEU A 36 11.17 11.32 20.93
C LEU A 36 10.23 10.94 22.09
N ARG A 37 10.61 9.99 22.95
CA ARG A 37 9.74 9.43 23.99
C ARG A 37 9.21 10.51 24.95
N GLU A 38 10.06 11.46 25.33
CA GLU A 38 9.75 12.49 26.34
C GLU A 38 8.62 13.42 25.88
N ASP A 39 8.61 13.75 24.58
CA ASP A 39 7.61 14.64 23.97
C ASP A 39 6.44 13.87 23.32
N CYS A 40 6.35 12.55 23.50
CA CYS A 40 5.36 11.73 22.82
C CYS A 40 4.06 11.64 23.62
N SER A 41 3.03 12.37 23.19
CA SER A 41 1.69 12.33 23.82
C SER A 41 1.08 10.93 23.89
N ALA A 42 1.41 10.04 22.95
CA ALA A 42 0.91 8.66 22.94
C ALA A 42 1.55 7.80 24.03
N VAL A 43 2.80 8.09 24.42
CA VAL A 43 3.45 7.48 25.59
C VAL A 43 2.87 8.05 26.87
N VAL A 44 2.64 9.37 26.93
CA VAL A 44 2.02 10.04 28.08
C VAL A 44 0.60 9.52 28.35
N SER A 45 -0.17 9.22 27.29
CA SER A 45 -1.51 8.63 27.42
C SER A 45 -1.50 7.14 27.80
N GLY A 46 -0.34 6.50 27.85
CA GLY A 46 -0.18 5.09 28.25
C GLY A 46 -0.56 4.06 27.18
N ASP A 47 -1.02 4.49 26.00
CA ASP A 47 -1.43 3.59 24.91
C ASP A 47 -0.92 4.08 23.53
N PRO A 48 0.37 3.87 23.23
CA PRO A 48 0.92 4.19 21.92
C PRO A 48 0.34 3.38 20.76
N GLU A 49 -0.15 2.15 21.02
CA GLU A 49 -0.69 1.26 19.99
C GLU A 49 -2.09 1.67 19.51
N HIS A 50 -2.79 2.50 20.29
CA HIS A 50 -4.04 3.13 19.86
C HIS A 50 -3.88 4.01 18.61
N PHE A 51 -2.66 4.51 18.36
CA PHE A 51 -2.38 5.46 17.31
C PHE A 51 -1.68 4.82 16.09
N PRO A 52 -1.94 5.33 14.87
CA PRO A 52 -2.96 6.32 14.55
C PRO A 52 -4.37 5.71 14.58
N VAL A 53 -5.36 6.50 15.02
CA VAL A 53 -6.77 6.08 14.97
C VAL A 53 -7.18 5.95 13.51
N ARG A 54 -7.48 4.71 13.10
CA ARG A 54 -7.91 4.41 11.74
C ARG A 54 -9.42 4.55 11.65
N LEU A 55 -9.89 5.36 10.70
CA LEU A 55 -11.29 5.36 10.33
C LEU A 55 -11.69 3.98 9.80
N PRO A 56 -12.93 3.52 10.06
CA PRO A 56 -13.46 2.32 9.44
C PRO A 56 -13.27 2.38 7.92
N LYS A 57 -12.68 1.34 7.35
CA LYS A 57 -12.54 1.24 5.89
C LYS A 57 -13.91 0.92 5.30
N ALA A 58 -14.24 1.55 4.17
CA ALA A 58 -15.38 1.13 3.36
C ALA A 58 -15.18 -0.31 2.89
N ASP A 59 -16.29 -1.04 2.75
CA ASP A 59 -16.27 -2.39 2.21
C ASP A 59 -15.72 -2.39 0.78
N LYS A 60 -14.73 -3.25 0.55
CA LYS A 60 -14.16 -3.41 -0.79
C LYS A 60 -15.07 -4.33 -1.60
N PRO A 61 -15.46 -3.93 -2.82
CA PRO A 61 -16.37 -4.73 -3.61
C PRO A 61 -15.63 -5.95 -4.18
N GLN A 62 -16.20 -7.15 -3.99
CA GLN A 62 -15.61 -8.40 -4.49
C GLN A 62 -15.87 -8.56 -5.99
N ARG A 63 -14.79 -8.67 -6.79
CA ARG A 63 -14.87 -8.82 -8.23
C ARG A 63 -14.76 -10.26 -8.68
N HIS A 64 -15.60 -10.65 -9.62
CA HIS A 64 -15.56 -11.95 -10.28
C HIS A 64 -15.22 -11.78 -11.77
N GLY A 65 -14.46 -12.71 -12.30
CA GLY A 65 -14.03 -12.78 -13.70
C GLY A 65 -13.32 -14.10 -13.95
N ALA A 66 -13.05 -14.41 -15.21
CA ALA A 66 -12.28 -15.58 -15.62
C ALA A 66 -10.97 -15.17 -16.29
N ALA A 67 -9.94 -15.99 -16.07
CA ALA A 67 -8.65 -15.91 -16.75
C ALA A 67 -8.46 -17.18 -17.59
N PHE A 68 -8.03 -17.00 -18.84
CA PHE A 68 -7.89 -18.09 -19.80
C PHE A 68 -6.42 -18.33 -20.09
N VAL A 69 -5.92 -19.52 -19.77
CA VAL A 69 -4.54 -19.90 -20.04
C VAL A 69 -4.52 -20.77 -21.29
N ALA A 70 -4.19 -20.18 -22.44
CA ALA A 70 -3.97 -20.92 -23.67
C ALA A 70 -2.50 -21.36 -23.74
N VAL A 71 -2.29 -22.68 -23.85
CA VAL A 71 -0.96 -23.30 -23.91
C VAL A 71 -0.76 -23.89 -25.30
N ARG A 72 0.34 -23.52 -25.96
CA ARG A 72 0.75 -24.08 -27.25
C ARG A 72 1.45 -25.43 -27.05
N ALA A 73 1.54 -26.24 -28.10
CA ALA A 73 2.14 -27.58 -28.04
C ALA A 73 3.59 -27.63 -27.51
N ASP A 74 4.32 -26.52 -27.60
CA ASP A 74 5.68 -26.36 -27.07
C ASP A 74 5.72 -25.84 -25.61
N GLY A 75 4.57 -25.69 -24.96
CA GLY A 75 4.44 -25.19 -23.59
C GLY A 75 4.37 -23.67 -23.47
N ALA A 76 4.44 -22.92 -24.58
CA ALA A 76 4.32 -21.46 -24.52
C ALA A 76 2.89 -21.02 -24.12
N ILE A 77 2.78 -19.95 -23.32
CA ILE A 77 1.50 -19.39 -22.87
C ILE A 77 1.17 -18.12 -23.67
N LEU A 78 -0.08 -18.00 -24.12
CA LEU A 78 -0.56 -16.76 -24.73
C LEU A 78 -0.67 -15.64 -23.70
N LEU A 79 0.07 -14.56 -23.94
CA LEU A 79 0.01 -13.35 -23.16
C LEU A 79 -0.32 -12.15 -24.07
N ARG A 80 -0.96 -11.13 -23.51
CA ARG A 80 -1.20 -9.84 -24.16
C ARG A 80 -0.82 -8.70 -23.24
N LYS A 81 -0.62 -7.51 -23.81
CA LYS A 81 -0.42 -6.27 -23.05
C LYS A 81 -1.80 -5.68 -22.71
N ARG A 82 -1.99 -5.29 -21.45
CA ARG A 82 -3.17 -4.54 -20.99
C ARG A 82 -3.19 -3.16 -21.63
N ALA A 83 -4.38 -2.57 -21.76
CA ALA A 83 -4.54 -1.17 -22.15
C ALA A 83 -3.69 -0.26 -21.22
N GLU A 84 -3.19 0.85 -21.74
CA GLU A 84 -2.30 1.76 -20.97
C GLU A 84 -3.02 2.46 -19.80
N LYS A 85 -4.35 2.62 -19.90
CA LYS A 85 -5.17 3.26 -18.87
C LYS A 85 -5.95 2.22 -18.06
N GLY A 86 -6.06 2.46 -16.75
CA GLY A 86 -6.83 1.63 -15.83
C GLY A 86 -5.96 0.78 -14.91
N LEU A 87 -6.58 -0.21 -14.27
CA LEU A 87 -5.91 -1.11 -13.33
C LEU A 87 -4.78 -1.86 -14.05
N LEU A 88 -3.55 -1.79 -13.51
CA LEU A 88 -2.35 -2.45 -14.06
C LEU A 88 -2.11 -2.12 -15.55
N GLY A 89 -2.30 -0.86 -15.93
CA GLY A 89 -2.16 -0.42 -17.30
C GLY A 89 -0.78 -0.72 -17.89
N GLY A 90 -0.76 -1.23 -19.11
CA GLY A 90 0.47 -1.59 -19.84
C GLY A 90 1.20 -2.84 -19.34
N MET A 91 0.72 -3.52 -18.29
CA MET A 91 1.29 -4.78 -17.83
C MET A 91 0.87 -5.97 -18.71
N THR A 92 1.63 -7.05 -18.67
CA THR A 92 1.30 -8.29 -19.37
C THR A 92 0.28 -9.12 -18.61
N GLU A 93 -0.67 -9.73 -19.33
CA GLU A 93 -1.68 -10.62 -18.77
C GLU A 93 -1.99 -11.81 -19.69
N VAL A 94 -2.59 -12.85 -19.12
CA VAL A 94 -3.36 -13.82 -19.92
C VAL A 94 -4.69 -13.17 -20.35
N PRO A 95 -5.34 -13.62 -21.43
CA PRO A 95 -6.68 -13.17 -21.76
C PRO A 95 -7.64 -13.35 -20.57
N THR A 96 -8.40 -12.31 -20.24
CA THR A 96 -9.39 -12.34 -19.16
C THR A 96 -10.73 -11.78 -19.63
N THR A 97 -11.81 -12.13 -18.91
CA THR A 97 -13.08 -11.39 -19.00
C THR A 97 -12.97 -10.05 -18.29
N GLY A 98 -13.98 -9.18 -18.44
CA GLY A 98 -14.12 -8.04 -17.55
C GLY A 98 -14.26 -8.50 -16.09
N TRP A 99 -13.47 -7.90 -15.17
CA TRP A 99 -13.57 -8.19 -13.73
C TRP A 99 -14.65 -7.29 -13.12
N THR A 100 -15.69 -7.88 -12.52
CA THR A 100 -16.87 -7.13 -12.09
C THR A 100 -17.25 -7.37 -10.63
N ALA A 101 -17.48 -6.28 -9.89
CA ALA A 101 -18.22 -6.32 -8.63
C ALA A 101 -19.58 -5.60 -8.76
N ARG A 102 -19.67 -4.65 -9.71
CA ARG A 102 -20.69 -4.57 -10.79
C ARG A 102 -20.08 -4.00 -12.11
N ILE A 103 -18.85 -3.45 -12.10
CA ILE A 103 -17.70 -3.54 -13.06
C ILE A 103 -16.60 -2.54 -12.62
N ASP A 104 -15.32 -2.94 -12.65
CA ASP A 104 -14.18 -2.06 -13.04
C ASP A 104 -12.90 -2.88 -13.35
N GLY A 105 -13.04 -3.75 -14.36
CA GLY A 105 -11.96 -4.49 -14.99
C GLY A 105 -12.06 -4.37 -16.51
N ALA A 106 -12.01 -3.15 -17.05
CA ALA A 106 -12.28 -2.90 -18.46
C ALA A 106 -11.36 -3.71 -19.41
N THR A 107 -12.01 -4.54 -20.23
CA THR A 107 -11.57 -5.05 -21.53
C THR A 107 -12.52 -4.41 -22.55
N THR A 108 -12.43 -3.10 -22.73
CA THR A 108 -13.19 -2.44 -23.80
C THR A 108 -12.62 -2.89 -25.15
N GLU A 109 -13.49 -3.05 -26.14
CA GLU A 109 -13.16 -3.43 -27.52
C GLU A 109 -11.91 -2.73 -28.07
#